data_AF-B2UFS0-F1
#
_entry.id   AF-B2UFS0-F1
#
_cell.length_a   1.000
_cell.length_b   1.000
_cell.length_c   1.000
_cell.angle_alpha   90.00
_cell.angle_beta   90.00
_cell.angle_gamma   90.00
#
_symmetry.space_group_name_H-M   'P 1'
#
loop_
_entity.id
_entity.type
_entity.pdbx_description
1 polymer ?
#
loop_
_entity_poly.entity_id
_entity_poly.type
_entity_poly.pdbx_seq_one_letter_code
_entity_poly.pdbx_strand_id
1 'polypeptide(L)'
;MSVPPRFSLHLRESAFRLSPRRRWLVYGVFAALLVTGLAWLVLHFLDDGSEGGTLALAWSMKLHGAAAMAVLYLFGMLWAPHIRNAWMRKRNRLAGALLGSLALMLVVTGYALYYVNGQLLRQSAEYLHWSAGLLSCVALWVHIAVGRRKRKVAV
;
A
#
# COMPACT_ATOMS: atom_id res chain seq x y z
N MET A 1 11.08 3.58 44.05
CA MET A 1 9.70 3.59 43.51
C MET A 1 9.65 2.69 42.28
N SER A 2 9.23 1.43 42.44
CA SER A 2 9.10 0.44 41.36
C SER A 2 7.73 0.58 40.69
N VAL A 3 7.71 0.96 39.41
CA VAL A 3 6.47 0.98 38.61
C VAL A 3 5.93 -0.45 38.54
N PRO A 4 4.65 -0.72 38.90
CA PRO A 4 4.11 -2.06 38.85
C PRO A 4 4.08 -2.60 37.40
N PRO A 5 4.44 -3.87 37.17
CA PRO A 5 4.64 -4.44 35.83
C PRO A 5 3.37 -4.54 34.96
N ARG A 6 2.18 -4.18 35.48
CA ARG A 6 0.92 -4.25 34.74
C ARG A 6 0.70 -3.10 33.76
N PHE A 7 1.25 -1.91 34.01
CA PHE A 7 1.01 -0.74 33.15
C PHE A 7 1.80 -0.78 31.83
N SER A 8 3.00 -1.35 31.85
CA SER A 8 3.90 -1.44 30.69
C SER A 8 3.44 -2.46 29.64
N LEU A 9 2.69 -3.50 30.03
CA LEU A 9 2.09 -4.47 29.11
C LEU A 9 0.94 -3.88 28.29
N HIS A 10 0.02 -3.11 28.90
CA HIS A 10 -1.10 -2.48 28.18
C HIS A 10 -0.65 -1.41 27.17
N LEU A 11 0.41 -0.65 27.48
CA LEU A 11 1.04 0.27 26.53
C LEU A 11 1.70 -0.46 25.34
N ARG A 12 2.29 -1.64 25.60
CA ARG A 12 2.92 -2.48 24.55
C ARG A 12 1.92 -3.22 23.66
N GLU A 13 0.70 -3.47 24.14
CA GLU A 13 -0.39 -4.06 23.35
C GLU A 13 -1.19 -3.03 22.55
N SER A 14 -1.43 -1.84 23.13
CA SER A 14 -2.08 -0.72 22.43
C SER A 14 -1.23 -0.20 21.26
N ALA A 15 0.09 -0.24 21.35
CA ALA A 15 1.00 0.11 20.26
C ALA A 15 0.87 -0.79 19.02
N PHE A 16 0.34 -2.02 19.15
CA PHE A 16 0.12 -2.93 18.02
C PHE A 16 -1.15 -2.59 17.23
N ARG A 17 -2.09 -1.88 17.85
CA ARG A 17 -3.42 -1.62 17.29
C ARG A 17 -3.45 -0.26 16.62
N LEU A 18 -3.57 -0.27 15.30
CA LEU A 18 -4.02 0.92 14.60
C LEU A 18 -5.37 1.32 15.14
N SER A 19 -5.49 2.59 15.57
CA SER A 19 -6.79 3.13 15.95
C SER A 19 -7.76 2.95 14.77
N PRO A 20 -9.06 2.74 15.03
CA PRO A 20 -10.04 2.52 13.95
C PRO A 20 -9.98 3.59 12.86
N ARG A 21 -9.78 4.85 13.26
CA ARG A 21 -9.61 5.99 12.34
C ARG A 21 -8.40 5.82 11.41
N ARG A 22 -7.21 5.54 11.96
CA ARG A 22 -5.99 5.33 11.16
C ARG A 22 -6.13 4.15 10.21
N ARG A 23 -6.80 3.08 10.65
CA ARG A 23 -7.05 1.90 9.83
C ARG A 23 -7.95 2.23 8.63
N TRP A 24 -9.06 2.95 8.86
CA TRP A 24 -9.94 3.38 7.79
C TRP A 24 -9.26 4.37 6.84
N LEU A 25 -8.42 5.27 7.36
CA LEU A 25 -7.60 6.15 6.52
C LEU A 25 -6.69 5.35 5.59
N VAL A 26 -5.96 4.35 6.11
CA VAL A 26 -5.10 3.48 5.30
C VAL A 26 -5.91 2.75 4.21
N TYR A 27 -7.09 2.21 4.55
CA TYR A 27 -7.95 1.54 3.57
C TYR A 27 -8.51 2.51 2.53
N GLY A 28 -8.93 3.70 2.94
CA GLY A 28 -9.45 4.73 2.02
C GLY A 28 -8.39 5.19 1.04
N VAL A 29 -7.18 5.49 1.50
CA VAL A 29 -6.08 5.94 0.63
C VAL A 29 -5.63 4.79 -0.30
N PHE A 30 -5.52 3.57 0.20
CA PHE A 30 -5.21 2.41 -0.65
C PHE A 30 -6.29 2.18 -1.71
N ALA A 31 -7.57 2.29 -1.34
CA ALA A 31 -8.68 2.17 -2.28
C ALA A 31 -8.65 3.29 -3.33
N ALA A 32 -8.37 4.53 -2.94
CA ALA A 32 -8.22 5.65 -3.88
C ALA A 32 -7.08 5.40 -4.87
N LEU A 33 -5.91 4.94 -4.40
CA LEU A 33 -4.77 4.59 -5.25
C LEU A 33 -5.12 3.49 -6.25
N LEU A 34 -5.80 2.43 -5.77
CA LEU A 34 -6.23 1.32 -6.61
C LEU A 34 -7.26 1.74 -7.65
N VAL A 35 -8.33 2.41 -7.23
CA VAL A 35 -9.44 2.81 -8.11
C VAL A 35 -8.94 3.77 -9.19
N THR A 36 -8.11 4.75 -8.82
CA THR A 36 -7.52 5.66 -9.82
C THR A 36 -6.57 4.94 -10.77
N GLY A 37 -5.76 3.99 -10.28
CA GLY A 37 -4.88 3.18 -11.14
C GLY A 37 -5.66 2.30 -12.12
N LEU A 38 -6.72 1.63 -11.64
CA LEU A 38 -7.60 0.81 -12.47
C LEU A 38 -8.39 1.66 -13.48
N ALA A 39 -8.91 2.81 -13.03
CA ALA A 39 -9.61 3.74 -13.91
C ALA A 39 -8.68 4.23 -15.02
N TRP A 40 -7.44 4.59 -14.69
CA TRP A 40 -6.44 4.94 -15.70
C TRP A 40 -6.18 3.79 -16.67
N LEU A 41 -6.03 2.56 -16.19
CA LEU A 41 -5.76 1.40 -17.05
C LEU A 41 -6.91 1.12 -18.04
N VAL A 42 -8.16 1.18 -17.55
CA VAL A 42 -9.35 1.03 -18.42
C VAL A 42 -9.42 2.15 -19.45
N LEU A 43 -9.26 3.40 -19.01
CA LEU A 43 -9.26 4.56 -19.91
C LEU A 43 -8.13 4.47 -20.94
N HIS A 44 -6.95 4.01 -20.55
CA HIS A 44 -5.79 3.90 -21.43
C HIS A 44 -6.02 2.91 -22.58
N PHE A 45 -6.68 1.77 -22.30
CA PHE A 45 -6.99 0.78 -23.34
C PHE A 45 -8.23 1.11 -24.17
N LEU A 46 -9.12 1.98 -23.66
CA LEU A 46 -10.31 2.45 -24.36
C LEU A 46 -10.12 3.83 -24.99
N ASP A 47 -8.91 4.40 -24.91
CA ASP A 47 -8.64 5.76 -25.35
C ASP A 47 -8.88 5.87 -26.86
N ASP A 48 -9.80 6.76 -27.23
CA ASP A 48 -10.18 7.09 -28.60
C ASP A 48 -9.52 8.39 -29.09
N GLY A 49 -8.71 9.04 -28.24
CA GLY A 49 -8.08 10.32 -28.53
C GLY A 49 -9.01 11.53 -28.40
N SER A 50 -10.22 11.36 -27.86
CA SER A 50 -11.12 12.47 -27.58
C SER A 50 -10.57 13.42 -26.51
N GLU A 51 -10.97 14.69 -26.56
CA GLU A 51 -10.63 15.66 -25.52
C GLU A 51 -11.12 15.22 -24.13
N GLY A 52 -12.31 14.62 -24.07
CA GLY A 52 -12.89 14.07 -22.85
C GLY A 52 -12.08 12.89 -22.29
N GLY A 53 -11.68 11.94 -23.14
CA GLY A 53 -10.83 10.82 -22.76
C GLY A 53 -9.47 11.29 -22.23
N THR A 54 -8.84 12.23 -22.94
CA THR A 54 -7.57 12.85 -22.54
C THR A 54 -7.68 13.54 -21.17
N LEU A 55 -8.76 14.29 -20.94
CA LEU A 55 -9.01 14.95 -19.67
C LEU A 55 -9.22 13.94 -18.52
N ALA A 56 -9.95 12.87 -18.78
CA ALA A 56 -10.19 11.79 -17.81
C ALA A 56 -8.89 11.08 -17.42
N LEU A 57 -8.05 10.73 -18.40
CA LEU A 57 -6.72 10.17 -18.17
C LEU A 57 -5.86 11.09 -17.30
N ALA A 58 -5.84 12.39 -17.62
CA ALA A 58 -5.07 13.38 -16.86
C ALA A 58 -5.52 13.50 -15.41
N TRP A 59 -6.84 13.57 -15.16
CA TRP A 59 -7.37 13.62 -13.78
C TRP A 59 -7.13 12.34 -13.01
N SER A 60 -7.28 11.18 -13.67
CA SER A 60 -6.96 9.90 -13.06
C SER A 60 -5.52 9.86 -12.55
N MET A 61 -4.55 10.30 -13.37
CA MET A 61 -3.14 10.36 -12.96
C MET A 61 -2.88 11.37 -11.85
N LYS A 62 -3.52 12.55 -11.86
CA LYS A 62 -3.37 13.55 -10.78
C LYS A 62 -3.83 12.99 -9.44
N LEU A 63 -4.99 12.33 -9.43
CA LEU A 63 -5.54 11.71 -8.22
C LEU A 63 -4.69 10.51 -7.77
N HIS A 64 -4.21 9.70 -8.72
CA HIS A 64 -3.32 8.59 -8.44
C HIS A 64 -2.00 9.06 -7.79
N GLY A 65 -1.37 10.09 -8.36
CA GLY A 65 -0.17 10.69 -7.80
C GLY A 65 -0.37 11.25 -6.40
N ALA A 66 -1.49 11.96 -6.16
CA ALA A 66 -1.83 12.45 -4.82
C ALA A 66 -2.04 11.31 -3.82
N ALA A 67 -2.76 10.25 -4.21
CA ALA A 67 -2.95 9.06 -3.38
C ALA A 67 -1.62 8.34 -3.10
N ALA A 68 -0.70 8.29 -4.07
CA ALA A 68 0.61 7.66 -3.91
C ALA A 68 1.45 8.38 -2.85
N MET A 69 1.46 9.72 -2.86
CA MET A 69 2.13 10.51 -1.82
C MET A 69 1.53 10.25 -0.43
N ALA A 70 0.21 10.18 -0.33
CA ALA A 70 -0.46 9.83 0.92
C ALA A 70 -0.11 8.41 1.40
N VAL A 71 -0.02 7.41 0.50
CA VAL A 71 0.42 6.05 0.85
C VAL A 71 1.85 6.05 1.39
N LEU A 72 2.78 6.77 0.76
CA LEU A 72 4.17 6.87 1.24
C LEU A 72 4.25 7.47 2.65
N TYR A 73 3.51 8.56 2.90
CA TYR A 73 3.40 9.16 4.22
C TYR A 73 2.84 8.18 5.25
N LEU A 74 1.76 7.47 4.90
CA LEU A 74 1.16 6.46 5.78
C LEU A 74 2.11 5.28 6.02
N PHE A 75 2.89 4.84 5.04
CA PHE A 75 3.92 3.81 5.22
C PHE A 75 4.94 4.21 6.29
N GLY A 76 5.41 5.46 6.24
CA GLY A 76 6.28 6.03 7.28
C GLY A 76 5.60 6.03 8.65
N MET A 77 4.34 6.48 8.72
CA MET A 77 3.55 6.46 9.96
C MET A 77 3.37 5.04 10.53
N LEU A 78 3.18 4.04 9.67
CA LEU A 78 2.99 2.64 10.04
C LEU A 78 4.29 1.92 10.41
N TRP A 79 5.45 2.48 10.06
CA TRP A 79 6.73 1.81 10.15
C TRP A 79 7.05 1.28 11.54
N ALA A 80 7.13 2.16 12.54
CA ALA A 80 7.42 1.76 13.91
C ALA A 80 6.30 0.96 14.57
N PRO A 81 5.03 1.43 14.63
CA PRO A 81 4.00 0.78 15.42
C PRO A 81 3.52 -0.55 14.82
N HIS A 82 3.51 -0.68 13.48
CA HIS A 82 2.99 -1.85 12.79
C HIS A 82 4.09 -2.71 12.18
N ILE A 83 4.88 -2.17 11.25
CA ILE A 83 5.79 -2.95 10.40
C ILE A 83 6.96 -3.52 11.23
N ARG A 84 7.77 -2.65 11.84
CA ARG A 84 8.93 -3.03 12.67
C ARG A 84 8.50 -3.92 13.83
N ASN A 85 7.43 -3.56 14.54
CA ASN A 85 6.94 -4.34 15.68
C ASN A 85 6.46 -5.74 15.27
N ALA A 86 5.65 -5.87 14.23
CA ALA A 86 5.19 -7.17 13.73
C ALA A 86 6.38 -8.01 13.25
N TRP A 87 7.36 -7.37 12.61
CA TRP A 87 8.61 -7.99 12.22
C TRP A 87 9.33 -8.53 13.46
N MET A 88 9.70 -7.71 14.44
CA MET A 88 10.44 -8.17 15.63
C MET A 88 9.73 -9.31 16.37
N ARG A 89 8.40 -9.28 16.45
CA ARG A 89 7.59 -10.31 17.11
C ARG A 89 7.31 -11.56 16.25
N LYS A 90 7.94 -11.67 15.07
CA LYS A 90 7.75 -12.78 14.10
C LYS A 90 6.29 -13.01 13.69
N ARG A 91 5.45 -11.97 13.74
CA ARG A 91 4.02 -12.05 13.40
C ARG A 91 3.79 -11.66 11.93
N ASN A 92 3.11 -12.55 11.21
CA ASN A 92 2.68 -12.33 9.82
C ASN A 92 3.81 -11.87 8.86
N ARG A 93 5.07 -12.27 9.13
CA ARG A 93 6.24 -11.77 8.40
C ARG A 93 6.18 -12.04 6.90
N LEU A 94 5.80 -13.25 6.49
CA LEU A 94 5.80 -13.62 5.07
C LEU A 94 4.82 -12.74 4.27
N ALA A 95 3.56 -12.66 4.71
CA ALA A 95 2.58 -11.83 4.03
C ALA A 95 2.92 -10.33 4.12
N GLY A 96 3.51 -9.88 5.24
CA GLY A 96 4.01 -8.51 5.38
C GLY A 96 5.19 -8.20 4.45
N ALA A 97 6.14 -9.13 4.31
CA ALA A 97 7.29 -8.99 3.41
C ALA A 97 6.86 -8.96 1.95
N LEU A 98 5.93 -9.83 1.55
CA LEU A 98 5.38 -9.83 0.20
C LEU A 98 4.72 -8.49 -0.13
N LEU A 99 3.83 -8.01 0.75
CA LEU A 99 3.17 -6.72 0.57
C LEU A 99 4.16 -5.55 0.56
N GLY A 100 5.16 -5.56 1.45
CA GLY A 100 6.20 -4.54 1.48
C GLY A 100 7.09 -4.54 0.23
N SER A 101 7.40 -5.71 -0.31
CA SER A 101 8.19 -5.86 -1.54
C SER A 101 7.42 -5.35 -2.77
N LEU A 102 6.13 -5.69 -2.86
CA LEU A 102 5.24 -5.15 -3.91
C LEU A 102 5.11 -3.62 -3.79
N ALA A 103 4.98 -3.09 -2.58
CA ALA A 103 4.93 -1.64 -2.37
C ALA A 103 6.25 -0.96 -2.80
N LEU A 104 7.41 -1.53 -2.44
CA LEU A 104 8.70 -1.00 -2.89
C LEU A 104 8.83 -1.05 -4.42
N MET A 105 8.43 -2.17 -5.03
CA MET A 105 8.43 -2.34 -6.48
C MET A 105 7.55 -1.28 -7.15
N LEU A 106 6.34 -1.03 -6.64
CA LEU A 106 5.44 0.01 -7.13
C LEU A 106 6.07 1.42 -7.04
N VAL A 107 6.77 1.72 -5.96
CA VAL A 107 7.46 3.01 -5.79
C VAL A 107 8.58 3.16 -6.82
N VAL A 108 9.41 2.12 -6.98
CA VAL A 108 10.53 2.13 -7.93
C VAL A 108 10.05 2.23 -9.37
N THR A 109 9.05 1.43 -9.75
CA THR A 109 8.51 1.47 -11.12
C THR A 109 7.72 2.75 -11.38
N GLY A 110 6.99 3.28 -10.39
CA GLY A 110 6.31 4.57 -10.51
C GLY A 110 7.30 5.73 -10.71
N TYR A 111 8.42 5.72 -9.98
CA TYR A 111 9.51 6.66 -10.20
C TYR A 111 10.14 6.50 -11.58
N ALA A 112 10.39 5.26 -12.01
CA ALA A 112 10.96 4.96 -13.32
C ALA A 112 10.05 5.44 -14.46
N LEU A 113 8.74 5.27 -14.35
CA LEU A 113 7.77 5.77 -15.34
C LEU A 113 7.81 7.29 -15.51
N TYR A 114 8.28 8.02 -14.50
CA TYR A 114 8.37 9.47 -14.53
C TYR A 114 9.73 9.99 -15.02
N TYR A 115 10.82 9.29 -14.69
CA TYR A 115 12.18 9.81 -14.90
C TYR A 115 13.07 8.98 -15.84
N VAL A 116 12.73 7.71 -16.08
CA VAL A 116 13.55 6.82 -16.93
C VAL A 116 13.09 6.93 -18.38
N ASN A 117 14.05 7.23 -19.24
CA ASN A 117 13.87 7.25 -20.69
C ASN A 117 14.41 5.96 -21.32
N GLY A 118 13.92 5.62 -22.51
CA GLY A 118 14.29 4.40 -23.24
C GLY A 118 13.13 3.41 -23.31
N GLN A 119 12.86 2.92 -24.53
CA GLN A 119 11.66 2.15 -24.84
C GLN A 119 11.53 0.89 -23.98
N LEU A 120 12.58 0.05 -23.93
CA LEU A 120 12.53 -1.21 -23.20
C LEU A 120 12.36 -1.03 -21.69
N LEU A 121 13.14 -0.13 -21.07
CA LEU A 121 13.10 0.09 -19.63
C LEU A 121 11.78 0.69 -19.18
N ARG A 122 11.27 1.68 -19.94
CA ARG A 122 9.98 2.31 -19.65
C ARG A 122 8.81 1.34 -19.81
N GLN A 123 8.78 0.56 -20.90
CA GLN A 123 7.77 -0.49 -21.10
C GLN A 123 7.83 -1.57 -20.01
N SER A 124 9.04 -1.97 -19.60
CA SER A 124 9.21 -2.92 -18.50
C SER A 124 8.66 -2.36 -17.19
N ALA A 125 8.96 -1.10 -16.87
CA ALA A 125 8.44 -0.42 -15.69
C ALA A 125 6.90 -0.35 -15.71
N GLU A 126 6.32 -0.08 -16.88
CA GLU A 126 4.87 -0.03 -17.09
C GLU A 126 4.18 -1.35 -16.76
N TYR A 127 4.60 -2.45 -17.39
CA TYR A 127 4.03 -3.78 -17.12
C TYR A 127 4.26 -4.23 -15.67
N LEU A 128 5.45 -3.98 -15.13
CA LEU A 128 5.76 -4.30 -13.73
C LEU A 128 4.89 -3.48 -12.77
N HIS A 129 4.65 -2.20 -13.04
CA HIS A 129 3.81 -1.34 -12.20
C HIS A 129 2.35 -1.82 -12.18
N TRP A 130 1.77 -2.10 -13.35
CA TRP A 130 0.39 -2.58 -13.45
C TRP A 130 0.21 -3.94 -12.75
N SER A 131 1.08 -4.90 -13.06
CA SER A 131 1.01 -6.24 -12.47
C SER A 131 1.22 -6.22 -10.96
N ALA A 132 2.20 -5.46 -10.46
CA ALA A 132 2.40 -5.28 -9.02
C ALA A 132 1.20 -4.61 -8.34
N GLY A 133 0.58 -3.63 -9.01
CA GLY A 133 -0.62 -2.95 -8.54
C GLY A 133 -1.76 -3.93 -8.30
N LEU A 134 -2.05 -4.77 -9.29
CA LEU A 134 -3.08 -5.82 -9.20
C LEU A 134 -2.74 -6.87 -8.13
N LEU A 135 -1.50 -7.35 -8.10
CA LEU A 135 -1.04 -8.33 -7.10
C LEU A 135 -1.10 -7.78 -5.67
N SER A 136 -0.90 -6.48 -5.49
CA SER A 136 -0.97 -5.84 -4.18
C SER A 136 -2.35 -5.96 -3.52
N CYS A 137 -3.44 -6.02 -4.31
CA CYS A 137 -4.80 -6.24 -3.81
C CYS A 137 -4.93 -7.60 -3.13
N VAL A 138 -4.47 -8.64 -3.83
CA VAL A 138 -4.49 -10.01 -3.32
C VAL A 138 -3.56 -10.13 -2.12
N ALA A 139 -2.35 -9.56 -2.21
CA ALA A 139 -1.38 -9.57 -1.12
C ALA A 139 -1.90 -8.85 0.14
N LEU A 140 -2.57 -7.72 -0.01
CA LEU A 140 -3.18 -6.98 1.11
C LEU A 140 -4.32 -7.79 1.75
N TRP A 141 -5.17 -8.41 0.94
CA TRP A 141 -6.23 -9.28 1.45
C TRP A 141 -5.65 -10.47 2.24
N VAL A 142 -4.65 -11.16 1.68
CA VAL A 142 -3.94 -12.26 2.36
C VAL A 142 -3.30 -11.77 3.65
N HIS A 143 -2.61 -10.62 3.63
CA HIS A 143 -1.99 -10.02 4.82
C HIS A 143 -3.03 -9.79 5.93
N ILE A 144 -4.18 -9.22 5.60
CA ILE A 144 -5.27 -8.98 6.55
C ILE A 144 -5.87 -10.30 7.06
N ALA A 145 -6.16 -11.24 6.16
CA ALA A 145 -6.78 -12.52 6.50
C ALA A 145 -5.88 -13.36 7.44
N VAL A 146 -4.60 -13.51 7.09
CA VAL A 146 -3.61 -14.24 7.91
C VAL A 146 -3.40 -13.52 9.25
N GLY A 147 -3.29 -12.19 9.25
CA GLY A 147 -3.16 -11.39 10.47
C GLY A 147 -4.36 -11.55 11.42
N ARG A 148 -5.59 -11.64 10.88
CA ARG A 148 -6.81 -11.90 11.66
C ARG A 148 -6.87 -13.33 12.20
N ARG A 149 -6.52 -14.34 11.39
CA ARG A 149 -6.51 -15.76 11.81
C ARG A 149 -5.53 -15.99 12.95
N LYS A 150 -4.28 -15.51 12.82
CA LYS A 150 -3.25 -15.63 13.87
C LYS A 150 -3.60 -14.89 15.16
N ARG A 151 -4.49 -13.89 15.10
CA ARG A 151 -5.02 -13.22 16.29
C ARG A 151 -6.05 -14.08 17.03
N LYS A 152 -6.94 -14.76 16.31
CA LYS A 152 -7.97 -15.62 16.91
C LYS A 152 -7.38 -16.83 17.62
N VAL A 153 -6.23 -17.34 17.17
CA VAL A 153 -5.54 -18.50 17.78
C VAL A 153 -4.72 -18.10 19.00
N ALA A 154 -4.40 -16.81 19.17
CA ALA A 154 -3.58 -16.31 20.27
C ALA A 154 -4.41 -15.68 21.42
N VAL A 155 -5.73 -15.72 21.32
CA VAL A 155 -6.71 -15.37 22.37
C VAL A 155 -7.33 -16.68 22.85
#